data_AF-A0A5B6X2Y2-F1
#
_entry.id   AF-A0A5B6X2Y2-F1
#
_cell.length_a   1.000
_cell.length_b   1.000
_cell.length_c   1.000
_cell.angle_alpha   90.00
_cell.angle_beta   90.00
_cell.angle_gamma   90.00
#
_symmetry.space_group_name_H-M   'P 1'
#
loop_
_entity.id
_entity.type
_entity.pdbx_description
1 polymer ?
#
loop_
_entity_poly.entity_id
_entity_poly.type
_entity_poly.pdbx_seq_one_letter_code
_entity_poly.pdbx_strand_id
1 'polypeptide(L)' 'MAAPSYRKLDKRIYIRFPLVTNAWIELWALRDGLSLALQMNIAHFDIEDDAEIVVKIINSTQSNWFLCTLVNDCKS' A
#
# COMPACT_ATOMS: atom_id res chain seq x y z
N MET A 1 -19.25 -2.80 2.25
CA MET A 1 -18.07 -2.00 2.62
C MET A 1 -18.49 -0.53 2.57
N ALA A 2 -18.30 0.24 3.64
CA ALA A 2 -18.57 1.68 3.61
C ALA A 2 -17.53 2.39 2.71
N ALA A 3 -17.95 3.44 1.99
CA ALA A 3 -17.07 4.16 1.09
C ALA A 3 -16.00 4.97 1.85
N PRO A 4 -14.78 5.15 1.30
CA PRO A 4 -13.83 6.11 1.83
C PRO A 4 -14.45 7.52 1.85
N SER A 5 -14.07 8.31 2.85
CA SER A 5 -14.48 9.72 2.94
C SER A 5 -13.24 10.62 2.93
N TYR A 6 -13.35 11.82 2.37
CA TYR A 6 -12.25 12.79 2.43
C TYR A 6 -12.59 13.93 3.38
N ARG A 7 -11.56 14.49 4.01
CA ARG A 7 -11.65 15.70 4.83
C ARG A 7 -10.47 16.60 4.49
N LYS A 8 -10.75 17.88 4.22
CA LYS A 8 -9.72 18.91 4.10
C LYS A 8 -9.63 19.67 5.41
N LEU A 9 -8.43 19.74 6.00
CA LEU A 9 -8.13 20.57 7.16
C LEU A 9 -6.96 21.48 6.78
N ASP A 10 -7.22 22.78 6.77
CA ASP A 10 -6.29 23.80 6.28
C ASP A 10 -5.75 23.47 4.87
N LYS A 11 -4.43 23.24 4.76
CA LYS A 11 -3.70 22.90 3.53
C LYS A 11 -3.52 21.39 3.32
N ARG A 12 -4.10 20.54 4.18
CA ARG A 12 -3.94 19.07 4.13
C ARG A 12 -5.24 18.38 3.76
N ILE A 13 -5.12 17.33 2.97
CA ILE A 13 -6.23 16.46 2.56
C ILE A 13 -6.03 15.10 3.25
N TYR A 14 -7.08 14.62 3.89
CA TYR A 14 -7.11 13.34 4.58
C TYR A 14 -8.14 12.45 3.91
N ILE A 15 -7.78 11.19 3.68
CA ILE A 15 -8.72 10.15 3.28
C ILE A 15 -8.91 9.24 4.49
N ARG A 16 -10.16 9.06 4.89
CA ARG A 16 -10.56 8.17 5.97
C ARG A 16 -11.19 6.92 5.39
N PHE A 17 -10.57 5.79 5.70
CA PHE A 17 -11.09 4.47 5.40
C PHE A 17 -11.87 3.93 6.61
N PRO A 18 -13.08 3.39 6.42
CA PRO A 18 -13.95 2.99 7.53
C PRO A 18 -13.57 1.64 8.17
N LEU A 19 -12.93 0.72 7.42
CA LEU A 19 -12.54 -0.59 7.93
C LEU A 19 -11.31 -1.13 7.20
N VAL A 20 -10.12 -0.76 7.70
CA VAL A 20 -8.82 -1.20 7.17
C VAL A 20 -7.82 -1.31 8.32
N THR A 21 -6.81 -2.16 8.16
CA THR A 21 -5.66 -2.23 9.09
C THR A 21 -4.52 -1.36 8.58
N ASN A 22 -3.57 -1.02 9.45
CA ASN A 22 -2.39 -0.25 9.06
C ASN A 22 -1.65 -0.93 7.88
N ALA A 23 -1.32 -2.22 8.04
CA ALA A 23 -0.68 -3.01 6.99
C ALA A 23 -1.45 -3.02 5.66
N TRP A 24 -2.78 -2.93 5.69
CA TRP A 24 -3.58 -2.90 4.47
C TRP A 24 -3.42 -1.56 3.74
N ILE A 25 -3.49 -0.44 4.45
CA ILE A 25 -3.28 0.89 3.86
C ILE A 25 -1.88 0.99 3.26
N GLU A 26 -0.87 0.58 4.01
CA GLU A 26 0.52 0.67 3.55
C GLU A 26 0.77 -0.19 2.31
N LEU A 27 0.22 -1.41 2.25
CA LEU A 27 0.28 -2.23 1.04
C LEU A 27 -0.42 -1.58 -0.17
N TRP A 28 -1.52 -0.84 0.04
CA TRP A 28 -2.18 -0.08 -1.03
C TRP A 28 -1.28 1.07 -1.51
N ALA A 29 -0.67 1.81 -0.58
CA ALA A 29 0.26 2.89 -0.89
C ALA A 29 1.48 2.36 -1.66
N LEU A 30 2.03 1.22 -1.25
CA LEU A 30 3.12 0.54 -1.94
C LEU A 30 2.73 0.15 -3.36
N ARG A 31 1.59 -0.54 -3.56
CA ARG A 31 1.11 -0.94 -4.89
C ARG A 31 0.94 0.25 -5.82
N ASP A 32 0.35 1.34 -5.33
CA ASP A 32 0.12 2.55 -6.13
C ASP A 32 1.44 3.24 -6.51
N GLY A 33 2.41 3.27 -5.58
CA GLY A 33 3.76 3.77 -5.84
C GLY A 33 4.51 2.94 -6.89
N LEU A 34 4.45 1.60 -6.79
CA LEU A 34 5.03 0.68 -7.78
C LEU A 34 4.39 0.85 -9.16
N SER A 35 3.05 0.94 -9.21
CA SER A 35 2.30 1.15 -10.45
C SER A 35 2.69 2.46 -11.13
N LEU A 36 2.90 3.53 -10.34
CA LEU A 36 3.35 4.82 -10.86
C LEU A 36 4.79 4.73 -11.40
N ALA A 37 5.69 4.06 -10.69
CA ALA A 37 7.06 3.85 -11.15
C ALA A 37 7.12 3.12 -12.49
N LEU A 38 6.29 2.08 -12.66
CA LEU A 38 6.14 1.35 -13.92
C LEU A 38 5.64 2.26 -15.05
N GLN A 39 4.62 3.10 -14.79
CA GLN A 39 4.11 4.06 -15.77
C GLN A 39 5.16 5.11 -16.18
N MET A 40 6.07 5.45 -15.26
CA MET A 40 7.17 6.37 -15.50
C MET A 40 8.41 5.69 -16.09
N ASN A 41 8.36 4.39 -16.35
CA ASN A 41 9.48 3.58 -16.85
C ASN A 41 10.72 3.63 -15.92
N ILE A 42 10.49 3.68 -14.61
CA ILE A 42 11.52 3.60 -13.57
C ILE A 42 11.62 2.15 -13.10
N ALA A 43 12.70 1.47 -13.48
CA ALA A 43 12.89 0.04 -13.19
C ALA A 43 13.74 -0.26 -11.94
N HIS A 44 14.51 0.72 -11.45
CA HIS A 44 15.44 0.53 -10.35
C HIS A 44 15.30 1.66 -9.33
N PHE A 45 14.74 1.34 -8.17
CA PHE A 45 14.57 2.27 -7.07
C PHE A 45 14.51 1.50 -5.74
N ASP A 46 14.96 2.17 -4.69
CA ASP A 46 14.81 1.70 -3.33
C ASP A 46 13.58 2.38 -2.71
N ILE A 47 12.76 1.61 -2.01
CA ILE A 47 11.58 2.11 -1.28
C ILE A 47 11.90 2.01 0.21
N GLU A 48 11.77 3.12 0.91
CA GLU A 48 11.77 3.15 2.37
C GLU A 48 10.33 3.09 2.86
N ASP A 49 10.05 2.15 3.77
CA ASP A 49 8.74 1.94 4.38
C ASP A 49 8.92 1.81 5.89
N ASP A 50 8.16 2.58 6.67
CA ASP A 50 8.23 2.61 8.13
C ASP A 50 7.41 1.47 8.78
N ALA A 51 6.63 0.75 8.00
CA ALA A 51 5.89 -0.43 8.44
C ALA A 51 6.71 -1.72 8.28
N GLU A 52 7.44 -2.10 9.33
CA GLU A 52 8.21 -3.36 9.38
C GLU A 52 7.40 -4.60 8.98
N ILE A 53 6.10 -4.62 9.32
CA ILE A 53 5.19 -5.72 8.96
C ILE A 53 5.00 -5.84 7.44
N VAL A 54 4.95 -4.73 6.71
CA VAL A 54 4.82 -4.72 5.25
C VAL A 54 6.09 -5.25 4.61
N VAL A 55 7.25 -4.76 5.06
CA VAL A 55 8.57 -5.25 4.61
C VAL A 55 8.69 -6.76 4.82
N LYS A 56 8.29 -7.27 5.99
CA LYS A 56 8.29 -8.71 6.29
C LYS A 56 7.33 -9.49 5.39
N ILE A 57 6.12 -8.99 5.16
CA ILE A 57 5.12 -9.66 4.32
C ILE A 57 5.57 -9.73 2.86
N ILE A 58 6.10 -8.64 2.31
CA ILE A 58 6.62 -8.60 0.94
C ILE A 58 7.80 -9.57 0.79
N ASN A 59 8.69 -9.64 1.76
CA ASN A 59 9.82 -10.58 1.70
C ASN A 59 9.47 -12.03 2.09
N SER A 60 8.26 -12.28 2.59
CA SER A 60 7.82 -13.61 3.00
C SER A 60 7.29 -14.46 1.83
N THR A 61 7.48 -15.77 1.92
CA THR A 61 6.84 -16.77 1.07
C THR A 61 5.48 -17.23 1.61
N GLN A 62 5.13 -16.83 2.84
CA GLN A 62 3.84 -17.16 3.45
C GLN A 62 2.75 -16.21 2.96
N SER A 63 1.74 -16.78 2.32
CA SER A 63 0.52 -16.08 1.93
C SER A 63 -0.39 -15.93 3.15
N ASN A 64 -0.57 -14.70 3.63
CA ASN A 64 -1.76 -14.39 4.43
C ASN A 64 -2.93 -14.27 3.46
N TRP A 65 -3.86 -15.23 3.47
CA TRP A 65 -4.99 -15.29 2.53
C TRP A 65 -5.76 -13.96 2.41
N PHE A 66 -5.83 -13.19 3.50
CA PHE A 66 -6.57 -11.92 3.56
C PHE A 66 -5.85 -10.76 2.86
N LEU A 67 -4.51 -10.82 2.77
CA LEU A 67 -3.68 -9.80 2.11
C LEU A 67 -3.03 -10.30 0.81
N CYS A 68 -3.20 -11.59 0.50
CA CYS A 68 -2.48 -12.30 -0.56
C CYS A 68 -2.60 -11.62 -1.92
N THR A 69 -3.79 -11.19 -2.32
CA THR A 69 -4.01 -10.51 -3.61
C THR A 69 -3.17 -9.24 -3.71
N LEU A 70 -3.21 -8.39 -2.68
CA LEU A 70 -2.52 -7.10 -2.70
C LEU A 70 -1.00 -7.26 -2.61
N VAL A 71 -0.55 -8.26 -1.84
CA VAL A 71 0.88 -8.62 -1.74
C VAL A 71 1.41 -9.12 -3.09
N ASN A 72 0.62 -9.91 -3.83
CA ASN A 72 1.01 -10.39 -5.15
C ASN A 72 1.09 -9.26 -6.18
N ASP A 73 0.15 -8.30 -6.11
CA ASP A 73 0.19 -7.10 -6.95
C ASP A 73 1.47 -6.26 -6.70
N CYS A 74 2.01 -6.27 -5.48
CA CYS A 74 3.25 -5.56 -5.16
C CYS A 74 4.53 -6.31 -5.58
N LYS A 75 4.43 -7.61 -5.88
CA LYS A 75 5.59 -8.45 -6.24
C LYS A 75 5.75 -8.66 -7.75
N SER A 76 4.71 -8.35 -8.52
CA SER A 76 4.64 -8.58 -9.97
C SER A 76 5.06 -7.33 -10.73
#